data_AF-A0A2R6DPJ1-F1
#
_entry.id   AF-A0A2R6DPJ1-F1
#
_cell.length_a   1.000
_cell.length_b   1.000
_cell.length_c   1.000
_cell.angle_alpha   90.00
_cell.angle_beta   90.00
_cell.angle_gamma   90.00
#
_symmetry.space_group_name_H-M   'P 1'
#
loop_
_entity.id
_entity.type
_entity.pdbx_description
1 polymer ?
#
loop_
_entity_poly.entity_id
_entity_poly.type
_entity_poly.pdbx_seq_one_letter_code
_entity_poly.pdbx_strand_id
1 'polypeptide(L)'
;MRPASRDDRSGVERSGERGDGRDGGLGRGARRAGERALESRINDVVAVVDVIAEVADQTNLSALNANIEAARVGESGAGFAVVADEIKSLAEETREHTEEITAGIGTAQQQMAATVEAVEESNERIEGTSEEMEAALSALDEITGAVEEIANGIETVATANDEQAATVESPRSPSRSKEVRKASRTMPRPSRKTSTHRSERSPSRRSGFGELGRDGGDR
;
A
#
# COMPACT_ATOMS: atom_id res chain seq x y z
N MET A 1 -36.71 42.40 15.28
CA MET A 1 -36.49 41.30 14.31
C MET A 1 -35.75 40.18 15.03
N ARG A 2 -36.26 38.95 14.96
CA ARG A 2 -35.71 37.74 15.59
C ARG A 2 -34.48 37.19 14.81
N PRO A 3 -33.56 36.45 15.45
CA PRO A 3 -32.56 35.65 14.75
C PRO A 3 -33.15 34.27 14.35
N ALA A 4 -32.75 33.74 13.20
CA ALA A 4 -32.92 32.33 12.81
C ALA A 4 -31.49 31.73 12.73
N SER A 5 -31.13 30.83 13.64
CA SER A 5 -31.12 29.35 13.44
C SER A 5 -30.19 28.95 12.30
N ARG A 6 -28.95 28.46 12.57
CA ARG A 6 -28.62 27.07 12.91
C ARG A 6 -29.35 26.04 12.03
N ASP A 7 -28.64 25.56 11.02
CA ASP A 7 -28.69 24.20 10.45
C ASP A 7 -27.23 23.94 10.02
N ASP A 8 -26.43 23.28 10.84
CA ASP A 8 -26.24 21.82 10.83
C ASP A 8 -25.89 21.28 9.43
N ARG A 9 -24.59 21.27 9.15
CA ARG A 9 -23.98 20.34 8.20
C ARG A 9 -22.83 19.63 8.89
N SER A 10 -23.15 18.98 10.00
CA SER A 10 -22.47 17.74 10.37
C SER A 10 -23.12 16.63 9.54
N GLY A 11 -22.31 15.78 8.88
CA GLY A 11 -22.84 14.66 8.11
C GLY A 11 -22.26 14.52 6.71
N VAL A 12 -20.94 14.44 6.60
CA VAL A 12 -20.34 13.58 5.58
C VAL A 12 -19.68 12.43 6.32
N GLU A 13 -20.53 11.59 6.93
CA GLU A 13 -20.21 10.19 7.19
C GLU A 13 -20.15 9.50 5.83
N ARG A 14 -19.05 9.69 5.09
CA ARG A 14 -18.69 8.73 4.04
C ARG A 14 -18.06 7.55 4.74
N SER A 15 -18.97 6.70 5.21
CA SER A 15 -18.80 5.26 5.31
C SER A 15 -18.33 4.75 3.94
N GLY A 16 -17.02 4.89 3.66
CA GLY A 16 -16.36 4.20 2.58
C GLY A 16 -16.42 2.72 2.89
N GLU A 17 -17.28 2.04 2.15
CA GLU A 17 -17.52 0.62 2.20
C GLU A 17 -16.21 -0.14 2.36
N ARG A 18 -16.16 -0.96 3.41
CA ARG A 18 -15.17 -2.02 3.57
C ARG A 18 -15.23 -2.83 2.28
N GLY A 19 -14.24 -2.63 1.41
CA GLY A 19 -13.97 -3.41 0.22
C GLY A 19 -13.88 -4.86 0.63
N ASP A 20 -14.99 -5.53 0.39
CA ASP A 20 -15.32 -6.87 0.80
C ASP A 20 -14.23 -7.83 0.31
N GLY A 21 -13.52 -8.47 1.24
CA GLY A 21 -12.58 -9.57 0.98
C GLY A 21 -13.22 -10.83 0.38
N ARG A 22 -14.32 -10.68 -0.36
CA ARG A 22 -15.07 -11.74 -1.04
C ARG A 22 -14.60 -11.98 -2.48
N ASP A 23 -13.83 -11.07 -3.09
CA ASP A 23 -13.35 -11.28 -4.46
C ASP A 23 -12.21 -12.32 -4.54
N GLY A 24 -11.31 -12.35 -3.55
CA GLY A 24 -10.23 -13.33 -3.49
C GLY A 24 -10.69 -14.78 -3.32
N GLY A 25 -11.83 -15.02 -2.67
CA GLY A 25 -12.38 -16.36 -2.44
C GLY A 25 -13.00 -17.00 -3.69
N LEU A 26 -13.72 -16.21 -4.48
CA LEU A 26 -14.39 -16.67 -5.70
C LEU A 26 -13.38 -16.91 -6.83
N GLY A 27 -12.37 -16.05 -6.95
CA GLY A 27 -11.26 -16.25 -7.88
C GLY A 27 -10.46 -17.52 -7.60
N ARG A 28 -10.09 -17.77 -6.34
CA ARG A 28 -9.38 -19.00 -5.94
C ARG A 28 -10.23 -20.26 -6.13
N GLY A 29 -11.53 -20.19 -5.86
CA GLY A 29 -12.46 -21.31 -6.06
C GLY A 29 -12.62 -21.71 -7.53
N ALA A 30 -12.82 -20.72 -8.42
CA ALA A 30 -12.98 -20.97 -9.86
C ALA A 30 -11.70 -21.54 -10.50
N ARG A 31 -10.53 -21.07 -10.07
CA ARG A 31 -9.23 -21.57 -10.56
C ARG A 31 -8.98 -23.01 -10.13
N ARG A 32 -9.17 -23.32 -8.85
CA ARG A 32 -9.06 -24.71 -8.33
C ARG A 32 -10.05 -25.67 -8.99
N ALA A 33 -11.22 -25.17 -9.41
CA ALA A 33 -12.18 -25.96 -10.18
C ALA A 33 -11.68 -26.21 -11.61
N GLY A 34 -11.09 -25.19 -12.26
CA GLY A 34 -10.45 -25.32 -13.57
C GLY A 34 -9.26 -26.29 -13.56
N GLU A 35 -8.40 -26.20 -12.55
CA GLU A 35 -7.26 -27.10 -12.34
C GLU A 35 -7.72 -28.55 -12.18
N ARG A 36 -8.66 -28.81 -11.27
CA ARG A 36 -9.22 -30.16 -11.07
C ARG A 36 -9.89 -30.71 -12.32
N ALA A 37 -10.59 -29.86 -13.07
CA ALA A 37 -11.22 -30.29 -14.32
C ALA A 37 -10.16 -30.68 -15.37
N LEU A 38 -9.05 -29.97 -15.43
CA LEU A 38 -7.97 -30.25 -16.36
C LEU A 38 -7.16 -31.47 -15.96
N GLU A 39 -6.87 -31.64 -14.67
CA GLU A 39 -6.25 -32.84 -14.09
C GLU A 39 -7.10 -34.08 -14.36
N SER A 40 -8.42 -34.00 -14.13
CA SER A 40 -9.36 -35.09 -14.46
C SER A 40 -9.30 -35.47 -15.93
N ARG A 41 -9.29 -34.49 -16.84
CA ARG A 41 -9.21 -34.76 -18.29
C ARG A 41 -7.90 -35.44 -18.68
N ILE A 42 -6.80 -35.04 -18.07
CA ILE A 42 -5.52 -35.70 -18.32
C ILE A 42 -5.56 -37.15 -17.83
N ASN A 43 -6.12 -37.41 -16.66
CA ASN A 43 -6.26 -38.77 -16.14
C ASN A 43 -7.14 -39.64 -17.05
N ASP A 44 -8.21 -39.08 -17.62
CA ASP A 44 -9.03 -39.78 -18.60
C ASP A 44 -8.23 -40.18 -19.85
N VAL A 45 -7.34 -39.29 -20.33
CA VAL A 45 -6.46 -39.59 -21.48
C VAL A 45 -5.47 -40.70 -21.12
N VAL A 46 -4.84 -40.65 -19.94
CA VAL A 46 -3.94 -41.71 -19.46
C VAL A 46 -4.65 -43.06 -19.44
N ALA A 47 -5.86 -43.11 -18.89
CA ALA A 47 -6.64 -44.35 -18.84
C ALA A 47 -6.95 -44.91 -20.23
N VAL A 48 -7.22 -44.06 -21.22
CA VAL A 48 -7.43 -44.50 -22.61
C VAL A 48 -6.13 -45.04 -23.23
N VAL A 49 -5.00 -44.38 -22.98
CA VAL A 49 -3.69 -44.81 -23.49
C VAL A 49 -3.29 -46.16 -22.90
N ASP A 50 -3.55 -46.39 -21.60
CA ASP A 50 -3.30 -47.67 -20.93
C ASP A 50 -4.11 -48.81 -21.59
N VAL A 51 -5.37 -48.56 -21.93
CA VAL A 51 -6.22 -49.55 -22.64
C VAL A 51 -5.67 -49.83 -24.04
N ILE A 52 -5.17 -48.83 -24.76
CA ILE A 52 -4.57 -49.03 -26.09
C ILE A 52 -3.29 -49.88 -25.98
N ALA A 53 -2.45 -49.63 -24.97
CA ALA A 53 -1.26 -50.42 -24.72
C ALA A 53 -1.61 -51.89 -24.41
N GLU A 54 -2.63 -52.15 -23.59
CA GLU A 54 -3.12 -53.50 -23.31
C GLU A 54 -3.65 -54.21 -24.56
N VAL A 55 -4.38 -53.49 -25.43
CA VAL A 55 -4.86 -54.03 -26.72
C VAL A 55 -3.69 -54.34 -27.65
N ALA A 56 -2.66 -53.50 -27.69
CA ALA A 56 -1.46 -53.75 -28.48
C ALA A 56 -0.73 -55.02 -28.01
N ASP A 57 -0.54 -55.18 -26.69
CA ASP A 57 0.08 -56.38 -26.11
C ASP A 57 -0.73 -57.66 -26.43
N GLN A 58 -2.06 -57.60 -26.30
CA GLN A 58 -2.93 -58.73 -26.63
C GLN A 58 -2.90 -59.07 -28.13
N THR A 59 -2.81 -58.04 -28.98
CA THR A 59 -2.71 -58.19 -30.44
C THR A 59 -1.39 -58.82 -30.82
N ASN A 60 -0.28 -58.38 -30.22
CA ASN A 60 1.05 -58.96 -30.39
C ASN A 60 1.07 -60.46 -30.00
N LEU A 61 0.49 -60.81 -28.85
CA LEU A 61 0.38 -62.20 -28.40
C LEU A 61 -0.47 -63.05 -29.37
N SER A 62 -1.56 -62.49 -29.89
CA SER A 62 -2.43 -63.17 -30.85
C SER A 62 -1.72 -63.40 -32.20
N ALA A 63 -0.96 -62.40 -32.67
CA ALA A 63 -0.14 -62.49 -33.87
C ALA A 63 0.97 -63.55 -33.72
N LEU A 64 1.62 -63.60 -32.55
CA LEU A 64 2.62 -64.63 -32.23
C LEU A 64 2.01 -66.04 -32.30
N ASN A 65 0.83 -66.24 -31.73
CA ASN A 65 0.12 -67.53 -31.80
C ASN A 65 -0.23 -67.91 -33.25
N ALA A 66 -0.65 -66.95 -34.07
CA ALA A 66 -0.93 -67.17 -35.49
C ALA A 66 0.34 -67.56 -36.26
N ASN A 67 1.48 -66.94 -35.98
CA ASN A 67 2.78 -67.31 -36.55
C ASN A 67 3.19 -68.74 -36.20
N ILE A 68 3.00 -69.15 -34.95
CA ILE A 68 3.29 -70.52 -34.51
C ILE A 68 2.41 -71.53 -35.26
N GLU A 69 1.11 -71.24 -35.41
CA GLU A 69 0.20 -72.14 -36.12
C GLU A 69 0.51 -72.17 -37.63
N ALA A 70 0.85 -71.03 -38.24
CA ALA A 70 1.27 -70.96 -39.64
C ALA A 70 2.52 -71.82 -39.92
N ALA A 71 3.49 -71.82 -39.00
CA ALA A 71 4.67 -72.69 -39.09
C ALA A 71 4.31 -74.18 -38.98
N ARG A 72 3.26 -74.52 -38.22
CA ARG A 72 2.81 -75.91 -38.02
C ARG A 72 2.16 -76.52 -39.26
N VAL A 73 1.40 -75.73 -40.04
CA VAL A 73 0.78 -76.20 -41.30
C VAL A 73 1.73 -76.16 -42.52
N GLY A 74 2.97 -75.72 -42.35
CA GLY A 74 4.00 -75.76 -43.40
C GLY A 74 3.68 -74.84 -44.58
N GLU A 75 3.84 -75.33 -45.82
CA GLU A 75 3.65 -74.51 -47.05
C GLU A 75 2.25 -73.87 -47.14
N SER A 76 1.22 -74.53 -46.61
CA SER A 76 -0.15 -73.98 -46.64
C SER A 76 -0.34 -72.78 -45.70
N GLY A 77 0.56 -72.58 -44.74
CA GLY A 77 0.54 -71.47 -43.78
C GLY A 77 1.37 -70.26 -44.20
N ALA A 78 2.13 -70.32 -45.30
CA ALA A 78 3.11 -69.28 -45.65
C ALA A 78 2.48 -67.88 -45.81
N GLY A 79 1.30 -67.78 -46.43
CA GLY A 79 0.59 -66.50 -46.55
C GLY A 79 0.05 -65.97 -45.22
N PHE A 80 -0.35 -66.86 -44.30
CA PHE A 80 -0.80 -66.48 -42.96
C PHE A 80 0.36 -66.00 -42.08
N ALA A 81 1.55 -66.57 -42.24
CA ALA A 81 2.75 -66.12 -41.52
C ALA A 81 3.11 -64.67 -41.85
N VAL A 82 3.07 -64.28 -43.14
CA VAL A 82 3.35 -62.90 -43.55
C VAL A 82 2.36 -61.90 -42.93
N VAL A 83 1.07 -62.25 -42.91
CA VAL A 83 0.05 -61.39 -42.29
C VAL A 83 0.23 -61.32 -40.77
N ALA A 84 0.57 -62.43 -40.13
CA ALA A 84 0.82 -62.46 -38.69
C ALA A 84 2.05 -61.62 -38.30
N ASP A 85 3.13 -61.65 -39.07
CA ASP A 85 4.30 -60.79 -38.87
C ASP A 85 3.96 -59.30 -39.02
N GLU A 86 3.15 -58.93 -40.01
CA GLU A 86 2.71 -57.54 -40.19
C GLU A 86 1.87 -57.04 -39.00
N ILE A 87 0.92 -57.85 -38.54
CA ILE A 87 0.11 -57.53 -37.35
C ILE A 87 0.99 -57.40 -36.10
N LYS A 88 2.00 -58.27 -35.97
CA LYS A 88 2.97 -58.22 -34.87
C LYS A 88 3.75 -56.90 -34.88
N SER A 89 4.26 -56.50 -36.05
CA SER A 89 4.99 -55.24 -36.22
C SER A 89 4.12 -54.04 -35.86
N LEU A 90 2.87 -54.00 -36.34
CA LEU A 90 1.92 -52.92 -36.03
C LEU A 90 1.60 -52.85 -34.54
N ALA A 91 1.50 -53.99 -33.86
CA ALA A 91 1.28 -54.04 -32.42
C ALA A 91 2.49 -53.53 -31.63
N GLU A 92 3.71 -53.88 -32.04
CA GLU A 92 4.95 -53.36 -31.45
C GLU A 92 5.09 -51.83 -31.64
N GLU A 93 4.79 -51.32 -32.85
CA GLU A 93 4.82 -49.88 -33.16
C GLU A 93 3.72 -49.11 -32.41
N THR A 94 2.52 -49.70 -32.27
CA THR A 94 1.45 -49.11 -31.45
C THR A 94 1.88 -48.96 -29.99
N ARG A 95 2.57 -49.97 -29.44
CA ARG A 95 3.09 -49.94 -28.07
C ARG A 95 4.13 -48.83 -27.89
N GLU A 96 5.07 -48.70 -28.82
CA GLU A 96 6.07 -47.63 -28.81
C GLU A 96 5.40 -46.24 -28.81
N HIS A 97 4.41 -46.02 -29.68
CA HIS A 97 3.67 -44.75 -29.69
C HIS A 97 2.88 -44.50 -28.39
N THR A 98 2.30 -45.53 -27.76
CA THR A 98 1.63 -45.34 -26.46
C THR A 98 2.62 -44.96 -25.35
N GLU A 99 3.84 -45.49 -25.37
CA GLU A 99 4.91 -45.11 -24.43
C GLU A 99 5.33 -43.64 -24.65
N GLU A 100 5.51 -43.22 -25.90
CA GLU A 100 5.82 -41.82 -26.25
C GLU A 100 4.71 -40.85 -25.83
N ILE A 101 3.44 -41.20 -26.08
CA ILE A 101 2.28 -40.39 -25.66
C ILE A 101 2.25 -40.27 -24.14
N THR A 102 2.51 -41.35 -23.40
CA THR A 102 2.54 -41.35 -21.93
C THR A 102 3.63 -40.41 -21.40
N ALA A 103 4.82 -40.45 -21.99
CA ALA A 103 5.91 -39.51 -21.64
C ALA A 103 5.54 -38.05 -21.95
N GLY A 104 4.88 -37.81 -23.10
CA GLY A 104 4.36 -36.50 -23.47
C GLY A 104 3.31 -35.96 -22.48
N ILE A 105 2.39 -36.81 -22.04
CA ILE A 105 1.39 -36.46 -21.01
C ILE A 105 2.07 -36.13 -19.69
N GLY A 106 3.05 -36.92 -19.25
CA GLY A 106 3.81 -36.64 -18.03
C GLY A 106 4.53 -35.28 -18.07
N THR A 107 5.04 -34.89 -19.25
CA THR A 107 5.64 -33.57 -19.47
C THR A 107 4.59 -32.46 -19.40
N ALA A 108 3.42 -32.66 -20.02
CA ALA A 108 2.32 -31.71 -19.98
C ALA A 108 1.78 -31.48 -18.56
N GLN A 109 1.68 -32.54 -17.75
CA GLN A 109 1.31 -32.43 -16.33
C GLN A 109 2.30 -31.56 -15.54
N GLN A 110 3.60 -31.76 -15.75
CA GLN A 110 4.64 -30.96 -15.08
C GLN A 110 4.57 -29.48 -15.48
N GLN A 111 4.42 -29.19 -16.77
CA GLN A 111 4.28 -27.81 -17.26
C GLN A 111 3.03 -27.13 -16.72
N MET A 112 1.94 -27.90 -16.57
CA MET A 112 0.70 -27.41 -15.98
C MET A 112 0.87 -27.07 -14.50
N ALA A 113 1.49 -27.95 -13.72
CA ALA A 113 1.78 -27.68 -12.31
C ALA A 113 2.64 -26.41 -12.14
N ALA A 114 3.69 -26.26 -12.95
CA ALA A 114 4.54 -25.06 -12.94
C ALA A 114 3.76 -23.80 -13.34
N THR A 115 2.81 -23.91 -14.27
CA THR A 115 1.95 -22.79 -14.68
C THR A 115 1.01 -22.37 -13.54
N VAL A 116 0.46 -23.33 -12.81
CA VAL A 116 -0.39 -23.06 -11.63
C VAL A 116 0.41 -22.31 -10.57
N GLU A 117 1.60 -22.80 -10.22
CA GLU A 117 2.48 -22.15 -9.25
C GLU A 117 2.83 -20.71 -9.64
N ALA A 118 3.19 -20.48 -10.92
CA ALA A 118 3.47 -19.14 -11.42
C ALA A 118 2.25 -18.21 -11.36
N VAL A 119 1.05 -18.74 -11.59
CA VAL A 119 -0.19 -17.97 -11.45
C VAL A 119 -0.48 -17.66 -9.98
N GLU A 120 -0.25 -18.59 -9.06
CA GLU A 120 -0.41 -18.35 -7.62
C GLU A 120 0.54 -17.24 -7.14
N GLU A 121 1.84 -17.31 -7.47
CA GLU A 121 2.82 -16.27 -7.14
C GLU A 121 2.42 -14.91 -7.71
N SER A 122 1.97 -14.87 -8.96
CA SER A 122 1.52 -13.64 -9.60
C SER A 122 0.34 -13.00 -8.86
N ASN A 123 -0.59 -13.82 -8.32
CA ASN A 123 -1.70 -13.29 -7.53
C ASN A 123 -1.25 -12.73 -6.20
N GLU A 124 -0.35 -13.40 -5.47
CA GLU A 124 0.19 -12.87 -4.21
C GLU A 124 0.86 -11.51 -4.43
N ARG A 125 1.60 -11.36 -5.54
CA ARG A 125 2.21 -10.09 -5.92
C ARG A 125 1.17 -9.01 -6.25
N ILE A 126 0.09 -9.36 -6.93
CA ILE A 126 -1.01 -8.44 -7.22
C ILE A 126 -1.70 -8.00 -5.92
N GLU A 127 -1.99 -8.93 -5.00
CA GLU A 127 -2.58 -8.61 -3.69
C GLU A 127 -1.68 -7.64 -2.91
N GLY A 128 -0.37 -7.90 -2.82
CA GLY A 128 0.57 -6.97 -2.17
C GLY A 128 0.67 -5.60 -2.86
N THR A 129 0.62 -5.57 -4.20
CA THR A 129 0.61 -4.30 -4.95
C THR A 129 -0.66 -3.50 -4.68
N SER A 130 -1.80 -4.16 -4.52
CA SER A 130 -3.06 -3.51 -4.14
C SER A 130 -2.97 -2.89 -2.76
N GLU A 131 -2.38 -3.56 -1.77
CA GLU A 131 -2.15 -3.00 -0.43
C GLU A 131 -1.24 -1.77 -0.46
N GLU A 132 -0.15 -1.82 -1.24
CA GLU A 132 0.75 -0.67 -1.43
C GLU A 132 0.03 0.52 -2.09
N MET A 133 -0.85 0.26 -3.06
CA MET A 133 -1.66 1.30 -3.69
C MET A 133 -2.64 1.95 -2.70
N GLU A 134 -3.29 1.17 -1.84
CA GLU A 134 -4.17 1.71 -0.80
C GLU A 134 -3.41 2.61 0.17
N ALA A 135 -2.21 2.20 0.60
CA ALA A 135 -1.35 3.02 1.46
C ALA A 135 -0.94 4.34 0.77
N ALA A 136 -0.59 4.28 -0.52
CA ALA A 136 -0.25 5.46 -1.30
C ALA A 136 -1.43 6.44 -1.44
N LEU A 137 -2.64 5.91 -1.67
CA LEU A 137 -3.86 6.72 -1.72
C LEU A 137 -4.15 7.40 -0.37
N SER A 138 -3.97 6.70 0.75
CA SER A 138 -4.10 7.29 2.08
C SER A 138 -3.12 8.44 2.30
N ALA A 139 -1.85 8.26 1.92
CA ALA A 139 -0.84 9.32 2.04
C ALA A 139 -1.18 10.55 1.17
N LEU A 140 -1.76 10.34 -0.01
CA LEU A 140 -2.22 11.45 -0.86
C LEU A 140 -3.41 12.21 -0.25
N ASP A 141 -4.31 11.52 0.45
CA ASP A 141 -5.43 12.14 1.16
C ASP A 141 -4.93 13.01 2.31
N GLU A 142 -3.94 12.51 3.08
CA GLU A 142 -3.27 13.29 4.14
C GLU A 142 -2.60 14.56 3.60
N ILE A 143 -1.89 14.46 2.47
CA ILE A 143 -1.27 15.61 1.81
C ILE A 143 -2.34 16.61 1.37
N THR A 144 -3.44 16.13 0.82
CA THR A 144 -4.55 16.99 0.38
C THR A 144 -5.12 17.77 1.55
N GLY A 145 -5.38 17.10 2.69
CA GLY A 145 -5.83 17.75 3.92
C GLY A 145 -4.83 18.79 4.45
N ALA A 146 -3.54 18.48 4.44
CA ALA A 146 -2.50 19.43 4.86
C ALA A 146 -2.45 20.69 3.97
N VAL A 147 -2.65 20.52 2.65
CA VAL A 147 -2.72 21.65 1.71
C VAL A 147 -3.93 22.54 1.98
N GLU A 148 -5.09 21.96 2.29
CA GLU A 148 -6.30 22.71 2.68
C GLU A 148 -6.08 23.50 3.98
N GLU A 149 -5.43 22.89 4.98
CA GLU A 149 -5.09 23.58 6.23
C GLU A 149 -4.14 24.77 5.99
N ILE A 150 -3.12 24.59 5.15
CA ILE A 150 -2.21 25.67 4.75
C ILE A 150 -2.96 26.80 4.04
N ALA A 151 -3.88 26.49 3.13
CA ALA A 151 -4.67 27.49 2.43
C ALA A 151 -5.52 28.33 3.39
N ASN A 152 -6.19 27.68 4.36
CA ASN A 152 -6.95 28.36 5.42
C ASN A 152 -6.03 29.23 6.31
N GLY A 153 -4.83 28.74 6.62
CA GLY A 153 -3.82 29.49 7.35
C GLY A 153 -3.38 30.77 6.62
N ILE A 154 -3.17 30.69 5.31
CA ILE A 154 -2.83 31.86 4.47
C ILE A 154 -3.95 32.90 4.50
N GLU A 155 -5.21 32.50 4.41
CA GLU A 155 -6.36 33.41 4.48
C GLU A 155 -6.45 34.11 5.85
N THR A 156 -6.19 33.37 6.93
CA THR A 156 -6.12 33.92 8.29
C THR A 156 -5.00 34.96 8.43
N VAL A 157 -3.81 34.65 7.90
CA VAL A 157 -2.66 35.58 7.91
C VAL A 157 -2.94 36.83 7.08
N ALA A 158 -3.56 36.68 5.90
CA ALA A 158 -3.96 37.81 5.06
C ALA A 158 -4.92 38.75 5.82
N THR A 159 -5.95 38.18 6.47
CA THR A 159 -6.90 38.94 7.29
C THR A 159 -6.21 39.68 8.43
N ALA A 160 -5.30 39.01 9.15
CA ALA A 160 -4.55 39.64 10.25
C ALA A 160 -3.64 40.79 9.76
N ASN A 161 -3.04 40.64 8.58
CA ASN A 161 -2.24 41.70 7.96
C ASN A 161 -3.10 42.92 7.59
N ASP A 162 -4.30 42.71 7.06
CA ASP A 162 -5.25 43.80 6.75
C ASP A 162 -5.68 44.56 8.02
N GLU A 163 -5.96 43.86 9.11
CA GLU A 163 -6.28 44.48 10.41
C GLU A 163 -5.11 45.27 10.99
N GLN A 164 -3.88 44.75 10.87
CA GLN A 164 -2.68 45.47 11.29
C GLN A 164 -2.45 46.73 10.46
N ALA A 165 -2.60 46.65 9.14
CA ALA A 165 -2.50 47.80 8.25
C ALA A 165 -3.52 48.88 8.63
N ALA A 166 -4.78 48.51 8.86
CA ALA A 166 -5.82 49.42 9.32
C ALA A 166 -5.50 50.06 10.68
N THR A 167 -4.89 49.31 11.60
CA THR A 167 -4.46 49.82 12.92
C THR A 167 -3.29 50.81 12.80
N VAL A 168 -2.35 50.56 11.90
CA VAL A 168 -1.21 51.45 11.62
C VAL A 168 -1.67 52.72 10.90
N GLU A 169 -2.65 52.62 9.99
CA GLU A 169 -3.22 53.76 9.27
C GLU A 169 -4.22 54.58 10.10
N SER A 170 -4.76 53.99 11.18
CA SER A 170 -5.59 54.70 12.15
C SER A 170 -4.82 55.93 12.68
N PRO A 171 -5.31 57.16 12.43
CA PRO A 171 -4.52 58.35 12.65
C PRO A 171 -4.16 58.43 14.13
N ARG A 172 -2.86 58.36 14.42
CA ARG A 172 -2.27 58.68 15.73
C ARG A 172 -2.88 60.00 16.20
N SER A 173 -3.90 59.90 17.05
CA SER A 173 -4.82 61.00 17.33
C SER A 173 -4.00 62.24 17.73
N PRO A 174 -4.18 63.41 17.10
CA PRO A 174 -3.37 64.62 17.34
C PRO A 174 -3.56 65.21 18.76
N SER A 175 -4.26 64.50 19.64
CA SER A 175 -4.52 64.88 21.03
C SER A 175 -3.24 64.95 21.86
N ARG A 176 -2.27 64.03 21.67
CA ARG A 176 -0.98 64.09 22.42
C ARG A 176 -0.15 65.32 22.08
N SER A 177 -0.15 65.78 20.83
CA SER A 177 0.58 67.00 20.44
C SER A 177 -0.12 68.28 20.90
N LYS A 178 -1.46 68.27 20.99
CA LYS A 178 -2.23 69.38 21.57
C LYS A 178 -2.07 69.51 23.09
N GLU A 179 -2.00 68.40 23.82
CA GLU A 179 -1.75 68.41 25.28
C GLU A 179 -0.35 68.92 25.63
N VAL A 180 0.69 68.45 24.92
CA VAL A 180 2.07 68.93 25.13
C VAL A 180 2.19 70.43 24.86
N ARG A 181 1.51 70.95 23.83
CA ARG A 181 1.48 72.41 23.55
C ARG A 181 0.74 73.21 24.64
N LYS A 182 -0.32 72.68 25.21
CA LYS A 182 -1.05 73.34 26.31
C LYS A 182 -0.22 73.36 27.60
N ALA A 183 0.41 72.25 27.95
CA ALA A 183 1.31 72.15 29.10
C ALA A 183 2.51 73.12 28.96
N SER A 184 3.10 73.21 27.77
CA SER A 184 4.24 74.10 27.51
C SER A 184 3.89 75.60 27.61
N ARG A 185 2.64 76.01 27.32
CA ARG A 185 2.18 77.41 27.49
C ARG A 185 1.89 77.81 28.94
N THR A 186 1.81 76.86 29.88
CA THR A 186 1.35 77.12 31.26
C THR A 186 2.49 77.09 32.29
N MET A 187 3.74 76.83 31.88
CA MET A 187 4.90 76.80 32.78
C MET A 187 5.46 78.22 33.03
N PRO A 188 5.47 78.73 34.28
CA PRO A 188 6.08 80.03 34.60
C PRO A 188 7.61 79.93 34.66
N ARG A 189 8.31 80.98 34.21
CA ARG A 189 9.78 81.05 34.19
C ARG A 189 10.36 81.14 35.62
N PRO A 190 11.40 80.37 35.98
CA PRO A 190 12.02 80.47 37.31
C PRO A 190 12.84 81.76 37.45
N SER A 191 12.58 82.51 38.52
CA SER A 191 13.27 83.75 38.88
C SER A 191 14.46 83.47 39.79
N ARG A 192 15.66 83.93 39.42
CA ARG A 192 16.90 83.85 40.23
C ARG A 192 16.80 84.76 41.46
N LYS A 193 17.11 84.24 42.67
CA LYS A 193 17.66 85.03 43.78
C LYS A 193 18.69 84.24 44.59
N THR A 194 19.72 84.97 45.01
CA THR A 194 21.01 84.59 45.61
C THR A 194 21.06 84.79 47.12
N SER A 195 22.05 84.15 47.78
CA SER A 195 22.90 84.65 48.90
C SER A 195 22.74 84.10 50.35
N THR A 196 23.78 83.37 50.83
CA THR A 196 24.65 83.53 52.06
C THR A 196 24.02 83.86 53.44
N HIS A 197 24.40 83.41 54.66
CA HIS A 197 25.62 82.91 55.38
C HIS A 197 25.17 82.24 56.72
N ARG A 198 25.90 81.36 57.45
CA ARG A 198 26.97 81.68 58.44
C ARG A 198 27.53 80.39 59.11
N SER A 199 28.84 80.40 59.41
CA SER A 199 29.68 79.40 60.12
C SER A 199 29.37 79.31 61.64
N GLU A 200 29.88 78.41 62.50
CA GLU A 200 31.07 77.55 62.54
C GLU A 200 31.04 76.65 63.81
N ARG A 201 31.93 75.64 63.85
CA ARG A 201 32.52 74.89 64.99
C ARG A 201 31.93 73.53 65.44
N SER A 202 32.69 72.49 65.09
CA SER A 202 32.77 71.13 65.66
C SER A 202 33.39 71.13 67.09
N PRO A 203 33.36 70.02 67.87
CA PRO A 203 34.21 68.85 67.57
C PRO A 203 33.66 67.44 67.93
N SER A 204 34.06 66.48 67.09
CA SER A 204 34.69 65.18 67.41
C SER A 204 33.93 63.99 68.05
N ARG A 205 33.98 62.88 67.26
CA ARG A 205 34.54 61.52 67.56
C ARG A 205 33.62 60.36 67.98
N ARG A 206 33.83 59.27 67.19
CA ARG A 206 33.61 57.82 67.41
C ARG A 206 32.16 57.35 67.47
N SER A 207 31.76 56.19 66.96
CA SER A 207 32.34 55.05 66.22
C SER A 207 31.08 54.20 65.89
N GLY A 208 30.84 53.70 64.69
CA GLY A 208 31.56 52.57 64.10
C GLY A 208 30.56 51.44 63.85
N PHE A 209 30.58 50.93 62.61
CA PHE A 209 30.24 49.56 62.21
C PHE A 209 28.85 48.98 62.51
N GLY A 210 28.08 48.79 61.44
CA GLY A 210 26.99 47.81 61.34
C GLY A 210 27.06 47.18 59.95
N GLU A 211 27.87 46.14 59.83
CA GLU A 211 28.20 45.42 58.59
C GLU A 211 27.17 44.29 58.33
N LEU A 212 26.50 44.43 57.19
CA LEU A 212 26.14 43.43 56.17
C LEU A 212 25.61 42.05 56.59
N GLY A 213 24.34 41.85 56.26
CA GLY A 213 23.68 40.54 56.19
C GLY A 213 23.94 39.83 54.85
N ARG A 214 24.55 38.66 54.97
CA ARG A 214 24.37 37.40 54.24
C ARG A 214 23.91 37.45 52.77
N ASP A 215 24.89 37.13 51.92
CA ASP A 215 24.75 36.60 50.58
C ASP A 215 24.43 35.09 50.63
N GLY A 216 23.51 34.62 49.80
CA GLY A 216 23.08 33.22 49.76
C GLY A 216 21.98 32.96 48.72
N GLY A 217 22.34 32.16 47.72
CA GLY A 217 21.40 31.47 46.81
C GLY A 217 21.39 32.06 45.40
N ASP A 218 21.37 31.28 44.34
CA ASP A 218 21.34 29.83 44.20
C ASP A 218 21.67 29.51 42.73
N ARG A 219 21.97 28.23 42.48
CA ARG A 219 22.21 27.65 41.16
C ARG A 219 20.95 27.53 40.32
#